data_AF-A0A7S4VWR5-F1
#
_entry.id   AF-A0A7S4VWR5-F1
#
_cell.length_a   1.000
_cell.length_b   1.000
_cell.length_c   1.000
_cell.angle_alpha   90.00
_cell.angle_beta   90.00
_cell.angle_gamma   90.00
#
_symmetry.space_group_name_H-M   'P 1'
#
loop_
_entity.id
_entity.type
_entity.pdbx_description
1 polymer ?
#
loop_
_entity_poly.entity_id
_entity_poly.type
_entity_poly.pdbx_seq_one_letter_code
_entity_poly.pdbx_strand_id
1 'polypeptide(L)'
;FNVRGTMMAAKSSTLRIFKDSQLDRQFDDVTWPEQHTNTPSAKEWSYKQVADWAKQHNELSDEVACLFEENKVTGLELLAMGREDVKELGIGRPGTLALVTKAIKGLQMKSQCNPIFIDHDPYSFGKILDQLRLKVMSKEEY
;
A
#
# COMPACT_ATOMS: atom_id res chain seq x y z
N PHE A 1 18.79 -0.91 30.21
CA PHE A 1 19.24 -1.32 28.87
C PHE A 1 18.39 -0.59 27.85
N ASN A 2 19.01 0.24 27.00
CA ASN A 2 18.29 0.96 25.95
C ASN A 2 18.23 0.04 24.74
N VAL A 3 17.17 -0.78 24.65
CA VAL A 3 17.00 -1.74 23.56
C VAL A 3 16.30 -0.99 22.44
N ARG A 4 17.07 -0.45 21.50
CA ARG A 4 16.52 0.05 20.25
C ARG A 4 16.06 -1.16 19.45
N GLY A 5 14.75 -1.30 19.27
CA GLY A 5 14.24 -2.33 18.40
C GLY A 5 14.67 -2.10 16.94
N THR A 6 14.65 -3.16 16.16
CA THR A 6 14.91 -3.09 14.73
C THR A 6 13.57 -2.91 14.02
N MET A 7 13.47 -1.84 13.24
CA MET A 7 12.26 -1.57 12.47
C MET A 7 12.11 -2.63 11.36
N MET A 8 10.99 -3.35 11.37
CA MET A 8 10.64 -4.30 10.32
C MET A 8 9.40 -3.82 9.56
N ALA A 9 9.43 -3.96 8.24
CA ALA A 9 8.27 -3.70 7.40
C ALA A 9 7.41 -4.98 7.31
N ALA A 10 6.13 -4.85 7.65
CA ALA A 10 5.15 -5.92 7.55
C ALA A 10 3.93 -5.45 6.73
N LYS A 11 3.24 -6.39 6.09
CA LYS A 11 1.95 -6.12 5.45
C LYS A 11 0.83 -6.23 6.48
N SER A 12 -0.20 -5.39 6.38
CA SER A 12 -1.41 -5.52 7.22
C SER A 12 -1.99 -6.94 7.16
N SER A 13 -2.06 -7.53 5.97
CA SER A 13 -2.52 -8.92 5.80
C SER A 13 -1.71 -9.94 6.58
N THR A 14 -0.40 -9.70 6.79
CA THR A 14 0.47 -10.56 7.60
C THR A 14 0.18 -10.43 9.10
N LEU A 15 -0.13 -9.22 9.57
CA LEU A 15 -0.45 -8.98 10.99
C LEU A 15 -1.85 -9.46 11.38
N ARG A 16 -2.71 -9.65 10.39
CA ARG A 16 -4.09 -10.10 10.53
C ARG A 16 -4.30 -11.59 10.20
N ILE A 17 -3.23 -12.38 10.16
CA ILE A 17 -3.30 -13.84 9.89
C ILE A 17 -4.19 -14.54 10.93
N PHE A 18 -4.10 -14.13 12.20
CA PHE A 18 -4.90 -14.70 13.28
C PHE A 18 -6.14 -13.86 13.53
N LYS A 19 -7.25 -14.24 12.89
CA LYS A 19 -8.56 -13.60 13.05
C LYS A 19 -9.02 -13.61 14.51
N ASP A 20 -9.68 -12.54 14.92
CA ASP A 20 -10.19 -12.29 16.29
C ASP A 20 -9.12 -12.06 17.37
N SER A 21 -7.83 -12.07 17.02
CA SER A 21 -6.75 -11.75 17.95
C SER A 21 -6.70 -10.25 18.31
N GLN A 22 -6.03 -9.91 19.41
CA GLN A 22 -5.77 -8.51 19.76
C GLN A 22 -4.99 -7.78 18.65
N LEU A 23 -4.09 -8.49 17.94
CA LEU A 23 -3.38 -7.96 16.78
C LEU A 23 -4.32 -7.70 15.60
N ASP A 24 -5.23 -8.62 15.27
CA ASP A 24 -6.21 -8.43 14.20
C ASP A 24 -7.15 -7.24 14.49
N ARG A 25 -7.56 -7.04 15.75
CA ARG A 25 -8.34 -5.87 16.17
C ARG A 25 -7.53 -4.58 16.12
N GLN A 26 -6.26 -4.63 16.51
CA GLN A 26 -5.37 -3.46 16.47
C GLN A 26 -5.15 -2.98 15.04
N PHE A 27 -5.04 -3.91 14.09
CA PHE A 27 -4.84 -3.60 12.67
C PHE A 27 -6.11 -3.71 11.84
N ASP A 28 -7.29 -3.61 12.45
CA ASP A 28 -8.54 -3.59 11.70
C ASP A 28 -8.70 -2.26 10.96
N ASP A 29 -9.06 -2.34 9.68
CA ASP A 29 -9.10 -1.18 8.78
C ASP A 29 -10.15 -0.13 9.21
N VAL A 30 -11.13 -0.53 10.03
CA VAL A 30 -12.18 0.34 10.57
C VAL A 30 -11.67 1.20 11.73
N THR A 31 -10.68 0.71 12.50
CA THR A 31 -10.18 1.35 13.74
C THR A 31 -8.76 1.88 13.63
N TRP A 32 -8.08 1.65 12.52
CA TRP A 32 -6.73 2.16 12.27
C TRP A 32 -6.76 3.40 11.35
N PRO A 33 -7.13 4.60 11.84
CA PRO A 33 -6.98 5.81 11.07
C PRO A 33 -5.49 6.14 10.95
N GLU A 34 -4.97 6.04 9.74
CA GLU A 34 -4.02 6.99 9.14
C GLU A 34 -2.95 7.60 10.06
N GLN A 35 -2.24 6.81 10.88
CA GLN A 35 -1.18 7.39 11.71
C GLN A 35 0.05 7.83 10.92
N HIS A 36 0.17 7.50 9.62
CA HIS A 36 1.32 7.89 8.84
C HIS A 36 0.92 8.31 7.41
N THR A 37 1.20 9.59 7.13
CA THR A 37 1.14 10.34 5.85
C THR A 37 -0.15 11.11 5.55
N ASN A 38 -0.13 12.42 5.85
CA ASN A 38 -1.05 13.46 5.34
C ASN A 38 -0.98 13.66 3.81
N THR A 39 -0.49 12.69 3.05
CA THR A 39 -0.60 12.72 1.60
C THR A 39 -1.97 12.15 1.23
N PRO A 40 -2.83 12.94 0.57
CA PRO A 40 -4.15 12.45 0.17
C PRO A 40 -3.96 11.18 -0.64
N SER A 41 -4.72 10.15 -0.27
CA SER A 41 -4.73 8.86 -0.97
C SER A 41 -4.99 9.12 -2.45
N ALA A 42 -4.45 8.28 -3.34
CA ALA A 42 -4.73 8.39 -4.78
C ALA A 42 -6.24 8.39 -5.10
N LYS A 43 -7.06 7.85 -4.19
CA LYS A 43 -8.53 7.90 -4.26
C LYS A 43 -9.12 9.31 -4.11
N GLU A 44 -8.43 10.22 -3.44
CA GLU A 44 -8.92 11.57 -3.12
C GLU A 44 -8.33 12.64 -4.04
N TRP A 45 -7.53 12.23 -5.03
CA TRP A 45 -6.90 13.16 -5.95
C TRP A 45 -7.94 13.84 -6.84
N SER A 46 -7.87 15.17 -6.86
CA SER A 46 -8.50 15.99 -7.89
C SER A 46 -7.83 15.76 -9.25
N TYR A 47 -8.52 16.13 -10.33
CA TYR A 47 -7.98 16.01 -11.69
C TYR A 47 -6.65 16.75 -11.88
N LYS A 48 -6.42 17.86 -11.16
CA LYS A 48 -5.15 18.59 -11.18
C LYS A 48 -4.03 17.78 -10.55
N GLN A 49 -4.31 17.14 -9.40
CA GLN A 49 -3.33 16.28 -8.74
C GLN A 49 -3.01 15.02 -9.57
N VAL A 50 -3.97 14.50 -10.32
CA VAL A 50 -3.74 13.43 -11.30
C VAL A 50 -2.82 13.89 -12.43
N ALA A 51 -3.06 15.09 -12.98
CA ALA A 51 -2.20 15.66 -14.02
C ALA A 51 -0.78 15.95 -13.50
N ASP A 52 -0.65 16.50 -12.29
CA ASP A 52 0.63 16.74 -11.64
C ASP A 52 1.38 15.44 -11.35
N TRP A 53 0.67 14.40 -10.88
CA TRP A 53 1.23 13.06 -10.73
C TRP A 53 1.79 12.53 -12.04
N ALA A 54 1.04 12.69 -13.14
CA ALA A 54 1.49 12.25 -14.45
C ALA A 54 2.74 13.00 -14.94
N LYS A 55 2.80 14.33 -14.74
CA LYS A 55 3.98 15.17 -15.07
C LYS A 55 5.22 14.78 -14.26
N GLN A 56 5.02 14.43 -12.98
CA GLN A 56 6.11 14.02 -12.09
C GLN A 56 6.54 12.57 -12.30
N HIS A 57 5.81 11.79 -13.08
CA HIS A 57 6.14 10.39 -13.33
C HIS A 57 7.17 10.28 -14.45
N ASN A 58 8.40 9.89 -14.11
CA ASN A 58 9.54 9.79 -15.05
C ASN A 58 9.27 8.93 -16.31
N GLU A 59 8.27 8.05 -16.29
CA GLU A 59 7.93 7.16 -17.41
C GLU A 59 6.78 7.69 -18.29
N LEU A 60 6.12 8.80 -17.90
CA LEU A 60 4.98 9.35 -18.63
C LEU A 60 5.38 10.61 -19.40
N SER A 61 4.77 10.78 -20.58
CA SER A 61 4.93 11.98 -21.39
C SER A 61 4.00 13.08 -20.91
N ASP A 62 4.41 14.34 -21.04
CA ASP A 62 3.58 15.51 -20.77
C ASP A 62 2.25 15.48 -21.53
N GLU A 63 2.22 14.88 -22.73
CA GLU A 63 0.99 14.67 -23.51
C GLU A 63 -0.07 13.88 -22.74
N VAL A 64 0.35 12.86 -21.98
CA VAL A 64 -0.55 12.04 -21.15
C VAL A 64 -1.12 12.87 -20.00
N ALA A 65 -0.30 13.73 -19.40
CA ALA A 65 -0.77 14.60 -18.33
C ALA A 65 -1.79 15.63 -18.84
N CYS A 66 -1.57 16.21 -20.03
CA CYS A 66 -2.55 17.07 -20.68
C CYS A 66 -3.86 16.33 -20.96
N LEU A 67 -3.81 15.10 -21.48
CA LEU A 67 -5.02 14.31 -21.72
C LEU A 67 -5.81 14.02 -20.44
N PHE A 68 -5.14 13.70 -19.33
CA PHE A 68 -5.83 13.50 -18.05
C PHE A 68 -6.44 14.80 -17.51
N GLU A 69 -5.77 15.94 -17.71
CA GLU A 69 -6.26 17.25 -17.30
C GLU A 69 -7.47 17.68 -18.15
N GLU A 70 -7.42 17.51 -19.48
CA GLU A 70 -8.48 17.83 -20.42
C GLU A 70 -9.75 17.00 -20.19
N ASN A 71 -9.57 15.70 -19.94
CA ASN A 71 -10.68 14.79 -19.63
C ASN A 71 -11.12 14.85 -18.15
N LYS A 72 -10.49 15.71 -17.34
CA LYS A 72 -10.78 15.90 -15.91
C LYS A 72 -10.79 14.60 -15.10
N VAL A 73 -9.87 13.69 -15.43
CA VAL A 73 -9.77 12.37 -14.79
C VAL A 73 -9.46 12.53 -13.31
N THR A 74 -10.36 12.06 -12.46
CA THR A 74 -10.19 12.07 -11.00
C THR A 74 -9.37 10.87 -10.51
N GLY A 75 -8.87 10.93 -9.27
CA GLY A 75 -8.10 9.85 -8.68
C GLY A 75 -8.84 8.52 -8.60
N LEU A 76 -10.15 8.53 -8.33
CA LEU A 76 -10.99 7.33 -8.36
C LEU A 76 -11.07 6.71 -9.75
N GLU A 77 -11.27 7.54 -10.78
CA GLU A 77 -11.32 7.08 -12.18
C GLU A 77 -9.97 6.55 -12.63
N LEU A 78 -8.88 7.24 -12.27
CA LEU A 78 -7.51 6.79 -12.54
C LEU A 78 -7.25 5.39 -11.96
N LEU A 79 -7.69 5.14 -10.74
CA LEU A 79 -7.54 3.84 -10.09
C LEU A 79 -8.48 2.77 -10.65
N ALA A 80 -9.57 3.14 -11.31
CA ALA A 80 -10.50 2.21 -11.96
C ALA A 80 -10.13 1.92 -13.42
N MET A 81 -9.33 2.77 -14.07
CA MET A 81 -9.00 2.65 -15.48
C MET A 81 -8.24 1.36 -15.81
N GLY A 82 -8.76 0.67 -16.82
CA GLY A 82 -8.13 -0.41 -17.53
C GLY A 82 -7.42 0.03 -18.81
N ARG A 83 -6.87 -0.94 -19.53
CA ARG A 83 -6.13 -0.73 -20.77
C ARG A 83 -6.99 -0.10 -21.88
N GLU A 84 -8.25 -0.50 -21.98
CA GLU A 84 -9.16 -0.02 -23.02
C GLU A 84 -9.62 1.41 -22.72
N ASP A 85 -9.87 1.77 -21.46
CA ASP A 85 -10.23 3.14 -21.07
C ASP A 85 -9.10 4.14 -21.42
N VAL A 86 -7.84 3.74 -21.19
CA VAL A 86 -6.66 4.52 -21.59
C VAL A 86 -6.58 4.71 -23.11
N LYS A 87 -7.05 3.72 -23.88
CA LYS A 87 -7.11 3.80 -25.35
C LYS A 87 -8.22 4.74 -25.80
N GLU A 88 -9.36 4.73 -25.13
CA GLU A 88 -10.50 5.61 -25.39
C GLU A 88 -10.19 7.08 -25.07
N LEU A 89 -9.30 7.33 -24.11
CA LEU A 89 -8.75 8.67 -23.83
C LEU A 89 -7.87 9.25 -24.96
N GLY A 90 -7.62 8.51 -26.04
CA GLY A 90 -6.85 8.97 -27.19
C GLY A 90 -5.37 8.54 -27.17
N ILE A 91 -4.94 7.74 -26.20
CA ILE A 91 -3.57 7.21 -26.15
C ILE A 91 -3.48 5.98 -27.06
N GLY A 92 -3.33 6.23 -28.36
CA GLY A 92 -3.30 5.18 -29.39
C GLY A 92 -1.95 4.47 -29.54
N ARG A 93 -0.84 5.10 -29.11
CA ARG A 93 0.50 4.53 -29.28
C ARG A 93 0.69 3.33 -28.33
N PRO A 94 0.95 2.11 -28.84
CA PRO A 94 1.02 0.91 -28.01
C PRO A 94 2.06 0.98 -26.88
N GLY A 95 3.21 1.60 -27.14
CA GLY A 95 4.28 1.78 -26.15
C GLY A 95 3.85 2.68 -24.99
N THR A 96 3.28 3.86 -25.29
CA THR A 96 2.78 4.80 -24.27
C THR A 96 1.64 4.18 -23.48
N LEU A 97 0.72 3.49 -24.14
CA LEU A 97 -0.39 2.78 -23.52
C LEU A 97 0.09 1.72 -22.51
N ALA A 98 1.14 0.97 -22.84
CA ALA A 98 1.73 0.00 -21.93
C ALA A 98 2.38 0.66 -20.70
N LEU A 99 3.09 1.78 -20.90
CA LEU A 99 3.71 2.55 -19.81
C LEU A 99 2.67 3.14 -18.86
N VAL A 100 1.61 3.75 -19.40
CA VAL A 100 0.49 4.31 -18.63
C VAL A 100 -0.20 3.22 -17.82
N THR A 101 -0.54 2.10 -18.46
CA THR A 101 -1.19 0.97 -17.78
C THR A 101 -0.30 0.41 -16.64
N LYS A 102 1.01 0.33 -16.87
CA LYS A 102 1.99 -0.10 -15.86
C LYS A 102 2.06 0.89 -14.69
N ALA A 103 2.10 2.18 -14.97
CA ALA A 103 2.12 3.24 -13.96
C ALA A 103 0.85 3.22 -13.08
N ILE A 104 -0.33 3.11 -13.70
CA ILE A 104 -1.62 3.00 -13.00
C ILE A 104 -1.65 1.75 -12.12
N LYS A 105 -1.22 0.59 -12.62
CA LYS A 105 -1.11 -0.64 -11.80
C LYS A 105 -0.17 -0.47 -10.61
N GLY A 106 0.97 0.19 -10.81
CA GLY A 106 1.89 0.53 -9.74
C GLY A 106 1.24 1.42 -8.68
N LEU A 107 0.42 2.39 -9.11
CA LEU A 107 -0.32 3.27 -8.21
C LEU A 107 -1.40 2.50 -7.42
N GLN A 108 -2.17 1.64 -8.09
CA GLN A 108 -3.14 0.73 -7.47
C GLN A 108 -2.48 -0.14 -6.40
N MET A 109 -1.33 -0.76 -6.70
CA MET A 109 -0.61 -1.60 -5.74
C MET A 109 -0.10 -0.80 -4.53
N LYS A 110 0.43 0.41 -4.73
CA LYS A 110 0.86 1.29 -3.64
C LYS A 110 -0.33 1.71 -2.76
N SER A 111 -1.47 2.03 -3.37
CA SER A 111 -2.68 2.39 -2.63
C SER A 111 -3.24 1.25 -1.77
N GLN A 112 -2.92 0.00 -2.08
CA GLN A 112 -3.36 -1.18 -1.35
C GLN A 112 -2.32 -1.69 -0.34
N CYS A 113 -1.08 -1.23 -0.43
CA CYS A 113 0.04 -1.79 0.33
C CYS A 113 0.84 -0.68 1.00
N ASN A 114 0.23 -0.02 1.99
CA ASN A 114 0.99 0.80 2.93
C ASN A 114 1.74 -0.16 3.88
N PRO A 115 3.08 -0.22 3.82
CA PRO A 115 3.84 -1.08 4.73
C PRO A 115 3.68 -0.54 6.15
N ILE A 116 3.33 -1.45 7.06
CA ILE A 116 3.26 -1.14 8.49
C ILE A 116 4.66 -1.37 9.05
N PHE A 117 5.22 -0.34 9.67
CA PHE A 117 6.48 -0.46 10.37
C PHE A 117 6.21 -0.88 11.81
N ILE A 118 6.83 -1.99 12.20
CA ILE A 118 6.74 -2.50 13.56
C ILE A 118 8.13 -2.41 14.16
N ASP A 119 8.19 -1.80 15.33
CA ASP A 119 9.41 -1.83 16.12
C ASP A 119 9.47 -3.18 16.86
N HIS A 120 10.51 -3.95 16.56
CA HIS A 120 10.71 -5.27 17.14
C HIS A 120 11.91 -5.24 18.06
N ASP A 121 11.67 -5.48 19.35
CA ASP A 121 12.73 -5.78 20.32
C ASP A 121 13.07 -7.30 20.27
N PRO A 122 14.27 -7.68 19.80
CA PRO A 122 14.69 -9.08 19.75
C PRO A 122 14.65 -9.81 21.08
N TYR A 123 14.85 -9.09 22.18
CA TYR A 123 14.81 -9.67 23.51
C TYR A 123 13.39 -10.10 23.89
N SER A 124 12.41 -9.23 23.67
CA SER A 124 11.00 -9.51 23.94
C SER A 124 10.48 -10.72 23.13
N PHE A 125 10.85 -10.83 21.86
CA PHE A 125 10.49 -11.99 21.04
C PHE A 125 11.16 -13.29 21.51
N GLY A 126 12.42 -13.23 21.93
CA GLY A 126 13.12 -14.37 22.53
C GLY A 126 12.38 -14.90 23.77
N LYS A 127 11.93 -14.00 24.65
CA LYS A 127 11.16 -14.40 25.85
C LYS A 127 9.82 -15.05 25.52
N ILE A 128 9.11 -14.54 24.50
CA ILE A 128 7.87 -15.15 24.03
C ILE A 128 8.13 -16.56 23.48
N LEU A 129 9.16 -16.72 22.64
CA LEU A 129 9.54 -18.02 22.08
C LEU A 129 9.93 -19.03 23.15
N ASP A 130 10.71 -18.62 24.15
CA ASP A 130 11.10 -19.48 25.26
C ASP A 130 9.89 -19.93 26.07
N GLN A 131 8.94 -19.04 26.36
CA GLN A 131 7.69 -19.41 27.04
C GLN A 131 6.85 -20.39 26.21
N LEU A 132 6.78 -20.21 24.88
CA LEU A 132 6.06 -21.13 24.01
C LEU A 132 6.72 -22.51 23.97
N ARG A 133 8.06 -22.58 23.90
CA ARG A 133 8.81 -23.84 23.98
C ARG A 133 8.54 -24.58 25.29
N LEU A 134 8.61 -23.87 26.42
CA LEU A 134 8.31 -24.44 27.73
C LEU A 134 6.88 -24.99 27.80
N LYS A 135 5.89 -24.30 27.23
CA LYS A 135 4.50 -24.78 27.17
C LYS A 135 4.30 -26.04 26.32
N VAL A 136 5.07 -26.20 25.25
CA VAL A 136 5.03 -27.41 24.42
C VAL A 136 5.63 -28.58 25.20
N MET A 137 6.80 -28.37 25.80
CA MET A 137 7.45 -29.40 26.62
C MET A 137 6.57 -29.83 27.80
N SER A 138 5.88 -28.91 28.46
CA SER A 138 4.95 -29.25 29.55
C SER A 138 3.66 -29.97 29.09
N LYS A 139 3.34 -29.94 27.79
CA LYS A 139 2.18 -30.64 27.21
C LYS A 139 2.51 -32.08 26.80
N GLU A 140 3.78 -32.43 26.63
CA GLU A 140 4.24 -33.78 26.28
C GLU A 140 4.36 -34.72 27.49
N GLU A 141 4.14 -34.21 28.71
CA GLU A 141 4.21 -34.97 29.97
C GLU A 141 2.83 -35.52 30.46
N TYR A 142 1.79 -35.51 29.61
CA TYR A 142 0.48 -36.14 29.89
C TYR A 142 -0.03 -37.02 28.74
#